data_AF-A0A367U734-F1
#
_entry.id   AF-A0A367U734-F1
#
_cell.length_a   1.000
_cell.length_b   1.000
_cell.length_c   1.000
_cell.angle_alpha   90.00
_cell.angle_beta   90.00
_cell.angle_gamma   90.00
#
_symmetry.space_group_name_H-M   'P 1'
#
loop_
_entity.id
_entity.type
_entity.pdbx_description
1 polymer ?
#
loop_
_entity_poly.entity_id
_entity_poly.type
_entity_poly.pdbx_seq_one_letter_code
_entity_poly.pdbx_strand_id
1 'polypeptide(L)' 'MHLILIVIYLLACIVCGMLGRRTSFGFLGHFLLAIVITPIGDFLVQIVARPSRELREKLKDLDYD' A
#
# COMPACT_ATOMS: atom_id res chain seq x y z
N MET A 1 -11.79 14.02 -7.65
CA MET A 1 -11.26 12.64 -7.54
C MET A 1 -10.10 12.53 -6.55
N HIS A 2 -9.00 13.29 -6.72
CA HIS A 2 -7.84 13.25 -5.82
C HIS A 2 -8.18 13.53 -4.35
N LEU A 3 -9.07 14.49 -4.08
CA LEU A 3 -9.49 14.81 -2.71
C LEU A 3 -10.17 13.63 -2.01
N ILE A 4 -11.04 12.91 -2.72
CA ILE A 4 -11.74 11.73 -2.17
C ILE A 4 -10.73 10.64 -1.80
N LEU A 5 -9.72 10.41 -2.64
CA LEU A 5 -8.66 9.43 -2.37
C LEU A 5 -7.82 9.82 -1.14
N ILE A 6 -7.46 11.10 -1.00
CA ILE A 6 -6.73 11.60 0.17
C ILE A 6 -7.57 11.40 1.44
N VAL A 7 -8.87 11.70 1.40
CA VAL A 7 -9.77 11.51 2.54
C VAL A 7 -9.85 10.04 2.93
N ILE A 8 -10.09 9.14 1.97
CA ILE A 8 -10.16 7.69 2.24
C ILE A 8 -8.85 7.19 2.85
N TYR A 9 -7.72 7.64 2.30
CA TYR A 9 -6.40 7.27 2.80
C TYR A 9 -6.16 7.73 4.24
N LEU A 10 -6.51 8.97 4.57
CA LEU A 10 -6.40 9.50 5.93
C LEU A 10 -7.34 8.76 6.89
N LEU A 11 -8.57 8.42 6.47
CA LEU A 11 -9.49 7.61 7.27
C LEU A 11 -8.91 6.23 7.57
N ALA A 12 -8.29 5.58 6.58
CA ALA A 12 -7.60 4.30 6.80
C ALA A 12 -6.45 4.45 7.81
N CYS A 13 -5.65 5.51 7.71
CA CYS A 13 -4.59 5.80 8.68
C CYS A 13 -5.15 6.04 10.09
N ILE A 14 -6.31 6.71 10.21
CA ILE A 14 -7.01 6.91 11.49
C ILE A 14 -7.42 5.57 12.08
N VAL A 15 -7.95 4.63 11.28
CA VAL A 15 -8.29 3.27 11.76
C VAL A 15 -7.05 2.57 12.30
N CYS A 16 -5.91 2.65 11.62
CA CYS A 16 -4.64 2.11 12.13
C CYS A 16 -4.24 2.75 13.46
N GLY A 17 -4.37 4.07 13.58
CA GLY A 17 -4.13 4.79 14.84
C GLY A 17 -5.08 4.32 15.96
N MET A 18 -6.36 4.15 15.66
CA MET A 18 -7.37 3.69 16.63
C MET A 18 -7.08 2.28 17.13
N LEU A 19 -6.66 1.36 16.25
CA LEU A 19 -6.26 0.00 16.61
C LEU A 19 -5.00 -0.01 17.47
N GLY A 20 -4.03 0.86 17.14
CA GLY A 20 -2.76 1.01 17.85
C GLY A 20 -2.84 1.82 19.15
N ARG A 21 -3.98 2.40 19.51
CA ARG A 21 -4.07 3.38 20.61
C ARG A 21 -3.63 2.88 21.99
N ARG A 22 -3.62 1.57 22.23
CA ARG A 22 -3.22 0.94 23.50
C ARG A 22 -1.78 0.40 23.51
N THR A 23 -1.01 0.60 22.43
CA THR A 23 0.40 0.22 22.38
C THR A 23 1.29 1.36 22.86
N SER A 24 2.59 1.11 23.04
CA SER A 24 3.58 2.10 23.48
C SER A 24 3.68 3.34 22.57
N PHE A 25 3.36 3.21 21.28
CA PHE A 25 3.35 4.34 20.33
C PHE A 25 2.06 5.17 20.40
N GLY A 26 0.99 4.60 20.96
CA GLY A 26 -0.32 5.24 21.05
C GLY A 26 -0.96 5.55 19.70
N PHE A 27 -2.06 6.30 19.74
CA PHE A 27 -2.82 6.67 18.54
C PHE A 27 -1.98 7.46 17.54
N LEU A 28 -1.34 8.53 18.02
CA LEU A 28 -0.59 9.45 17.17
C LEU A 28 0.61 8.76 16.51
N GLY A 29 1.32 7.92 17.25
CA GLY A 29 2.43 7.14 16.72
C GLY A 29 2.00 6.21 15.59
N HIS A 30 0.94 5.42 15.80
CA HIS A 30 0.43 4.52 14.77
C HIS A 30 -0.21 5.23 13.57
N PHE A 31 -0.89 6.37 13.79
CA PHE A 31 -1.43 7.20 12.72
C PHE A 31 -0.33 7.76 11.81
N LEU A 32 0.69 8.39 12.40
CA LEU A 32 1.82 8.95 11.65
C LEU A 32 2.66 7.84 10.99
N LEU A 33 2.85 6.73 11.69
CA LEU A 33 3.53 5.56 11.13
C LEU A 33 2.78 5.02 9.91
N ALA A 34 1.45 4.88 9.99
CA ALA A 34 0.62 4.42 8.87
C ALA A 34 0.78 5.32 7.63
N ILE A 35 0.81 6.66 7.82
CA ILE A 35 1.01 7.62 6.73
C ILE A 35 2.35 7.41 6.01
N VAL A 36 3.42 7.12 6.76
CA VAL A 36 4.76 6.99 6.18
C VAL A 36 5.04 5.57 5.66
N ILE A 37 4.55 4.54 6.36
CA ILE A 37 4.88 3.14 6.05
C ILE A 37 4.08 2.60 4.86
N THR A 38 2.84 3.05 4.66
CA THR A 38 2.01 2.57 3.55
C THR A 38 2.60 2.83 2.16
N PRO A 39 3.13 4.03 1.82
CA PRO A 39 3.77 4.22 0.52
C PRO A 39 5.05 3.39 0.35
N ILE A 40 5.80 3.15 1.43
CA ILE A 40 6.98 2.29 1.41
C ILE A 40 6.57 0.83 1.15
N GLY A 41 5.53 0.35 1.84
CA GLY A 41 4.98 -0.99 1.65
C GLY A 41 4.46 -1.20 0.23
N ASP A 42 3.75 -0.22 -0.32
CA ASP A 42 3.28 -0.27 -1.71
C ASP A 42 4.44 -0.32 -2.71
N PHE A 43 5.50 0.46 -2.49
CA PHE A 43 6.70 0.41 -3.34
C PHE A 43 7.36 -0.97 -3.33
N LEU A 44 7.43 -1.63 -2.17
CA LEU A 44 7.94 -3.01 -2.08
C LEU A 44 7.05 -4.00 -2.84
N VAL A 45 5.73 -3.88 -2.69
CA VAL A 45 4.77 -4.69 -3.46
C VAL A 45 4.98 -4.48 -4.96
N GLN A 46 5.15 -3.24 -5.41
CA GLN A 46 5.42 -2.95 -6.83
C GLN A 46 6.73 -3.55 -7.32
N ILE A 47 7.78 -3.62 -6.50
CA ILE A 47 9.03 -4.27 -6.89
C ILE A 47 8.83 -5.78 -7.03
N VAL A 48 8.16 -6.41 -6.07
CA VAL A 48 7.95 -7.87 -6.06
C VAL A 48 6.95 -8.31 -7.13
N ALA A 49 5.89 -7.53 -7.33
CA ALA A 49 4.83 -7.83 -8.27
C ALA A 49 5.18 -7.48 -9.73
N ARG A 50 6.33 -6.85 -10.00
CA ARG A 50 6.77 -6.61 -11.38
C ARG A 50 7.04 -7.94 -12.07
N PRO A 51 6.25 -8.34 -13.08
CA PRO A 51 6.50 -9.57 -13.79
C PRO A 51 7.85 -9.46 -14.50
N SER A 52 8.67 -10.51 -14.38
CA SER A 52 9.90 -10.64 -15.18
C SER A 52 9.55 -10.45 -16.65
N ARG A 53 10.42 -9.76 -17.41
CA ARG A 53 10.23 -9.52 -18.85
C ARG A 53 9.95 -10.83 -19.61
N GLU A 54 10.59 -11.91 -19.15
CA GLU A 54 10.44 -13.25 -19.70
C GLU A 54 9.03 -13.85 -19.47
N LEU A 55 8.41 -13.57 -18.32
CA LEU A 55 7.03 -14.00 -18.03
C LEU A 55 6.01 -13.21 -18.88
N ARG A 56 6.29 -11.92 -19.11
CA ARG A 56 5.46 -11.06 -19.98
C ARG A 56 5.52 -11.49 -21.43
N GLU A 57 6.67 -11.97 -21.90
CA GLU A 57 6.84 -12.52 -23.26
C GLU A 57 6.11 -13.86 -23.41
N LYS A 58 6.26 -14.79 -22.44
CA LYS A 58 5.52 -16.07 -22.46
C LYS A 58 3.99 -15.90 -22.42
N LEU A 59 3.49 -14.94 -21.63
CA LEU A 59 2.05 -14.62 -21.60
C LEU A 59 1.55 -14.06 -22.94
N LYS A 60 2.41 -13.33 -23.68
CA LYS A 60 2.05 -12.76 -24.97
C LYS A 60 1.97 -13.82 -26.08
N ASP A 61 2.82 -14.82 -26.03
CA ASP A 61 2.80 -15.93 -26.99
C ASP A 61 1.59 -16.86 -26.77
N LEU A 62 1.16 -17.05 -25.51
CA LEU A 62 -0.05 -17.81 -25.15
C LEU A 62 -1.38 -17.15 -25.56
N ASP A 63 -1.40 -15.83 -25.74
CA ASP A 63 -2.59 -15.06 -26.15
C ASP A 63 -2.76 -15.05 -27.70
N TYR A 64 -1.79 -15.62 -28.43
CA TYR A 64 -1.72 -15.61 -29.90
C TYR A 64 -1.99 -17.00 -30.54
N ASP A 65 -2.20 -18.04 -29.73
CA ASP A 65 -2.65 -19.39 -30.10
C ASP A 65 -4.15 -19.56 -29.78
#